data_AF-T1HTQ5-F1
#
_entry.id   AF-T1HTQ5-F1
#
_cell.length_a   1.000
_cell.length_b   1.000
_cell.length_c   1.000
_cell.angle_alpha   90.00
_cell.angle_beta   90.00
_cell.angle_gamma   90.00
#
_symmetry.space_group_name_H-M   'P 1'
#
loop_
_entity.id
_entity.type
_entity.pdbx_description
1 polymer ?
#
loop_
_entity_poly.entity_id
_entity_poly.type
_entity_poly.pdbx_seq_one_letter_code
_entity_poly.pdbx_strand_id
1 'polypeptide(L)'
;MVIFATGQPNIDSGGALYAVPLHSIAMSDEKRCAEVWRDNEAGVSSGIVLADMNNDGMEDIIITSGSRLSAINGSNFALLWNISSNREVDDELPKQILIGPTPAYFDDDSIPDLLINHLVGPSFPLYFFSQTWVAGGKNGEPLLDEPMIGAGDITAPGITVSFNGVGNDMYLFWITSCNNHVQLLKTPFILAQGSTMHERTHTDLCKLRFNKTLETHLYALNQHIKPPGLLIYSSKSHWDVEHNNTFPFENIKKENKVNRKWSKTNKFNKNKIKPQQDVSNYFTYPQERSLLV
;
A
#
# COMPACT_ATOMS: atom_id res chain seq x y z
N MET A 1 -17.10 -11.77 -0.88
CA MET A 1 -16.69 -11.79 0.54
C MET A 1 -16.32 -10.37 0.96
N VAL A 2 -16.42 -10.01 2.24
CA VAL A 2 -15.89 -8.74 2.76
C VAL A 2 -14.77 -9.06 3.73
N ILE A 3 -13.65 -8.36 3.55
CA ILE A 3 -12.46 -8.49 4.38
C ILE A 3 -12.22 -7.15 5.05
N PHE A 4 -11.94 -7.15 6.35
CA PHE A 4 -11.58 -5.95 7.09
C PHE A 4 -10.56 -6.30 8.16
N ALA A 5 -9.76 -5.31 8.54
CA ALA A 5 -8.72 -5.50 9.53
C ALA A 5 -8.84 -4.51 10.69
N THR A 6 -8.17 -4.86 11.79
CA THR A 6 -8.12 -4.09 13.03
C THR A 6 -6.67 -3.88 13.47
N GLY A 7 -6.50 -2.98 14.44
CA GLY A 7 -5.21 -2.64 15.05
C GLY A 7 -4.59 -1.38 14.45
N GLN A 8 -3.36 -1.08 14.89
CA GLN A 8 -2.58 0.06 14.41
C GLN A 8 -1.19 -0.42 13.97
N PRO A 9 -0.54 0.26 13.01
CA PRO A 9 0.80 -0.11 12.55
C PRO A 9 1.90 0.00 13.61
N ASN A 10 1.62 0.63 14.74
CA ASN A 10 2.57 0.80 15.83
C ASN A 10 2.76 -0.52 16.59
N ILE A 11 4.00 -0.73 17.05
CA ILE A 11 4.35 -1.76 18.00
C ILE A 11 3.55 -1.47 19.28
N ASP A 12 2.91 -2.49 19.87
CA ASP A 12 2.04 -2.46 21.07
C ASP A 12 0.53 -2.35 20.80
N SER A 13 0.09 -2.43 19.54
CA SER A 13 -1.33 -2.50 19.19
C SER A 13 -1.59 -3.61 18.19
N GLY A 14 -1.62 -4.85 18.69
CA GLY A 14 -1.97 -6.04 17.89
C GLY A 14 -3.28 -5.87 17.12
N GLY A 15 -3.44 -6.66 16.06
CA GLY A 15 -4.58 -6.60 15.17
C GLY A 15 -4.92 -7.95 14.58
N ALA A 16 -6.01 -7.96 13.82
CA ALA A 16 -6.47 -9.16 13.17
C ALA A 16 -7.15 -8.82 11.84
N LEU A 17 -7.18 -9.82 10.96
CA LEU A 17 -7.90 -9.82 9.71
C LEU A 17 -9.15 -10.68 9.88
N TYR A 18 -10.28 -10.15 9.44
CA TYR A 18 -11.57 -10.80 9.51
C TYR A 18 -12.17 -10.95 8.12
N ALA A 19 -12.81 -12.09 7.87
CA ALA A 19 -13.56 -12.36 6.67
C ALA A 19 -15.02 -12.65 7.03
N VAL A 20 -15.94 -12.03 6.29
CA VAL A 20 -17.37 -12.21 6.49
C VAL A 20 -18.10 -12.22 5.14
N PRO A 21 -19.09 -13.11 4.93
CA PRO A 21 -19.93 -13.05 3.73
C PRO A 21 -20.72 -11.74 3.66
N LEU A 22 -20.83 -11.16 2.46
CA LEU A 22 -21.54 -9.90 2.26
C LEU A 22 -23.01 -10.00 2.69
N HIS A 23 -23.67 -11.13 2.44
CA HIS A 23 -25.06 -11.34 2.85
C HIS A 23 -25.21 -11.40 4.38
N SER A 24 -24.19 -11.87 5.10
CA SER A 24 -24.19 -11.88 6.57
C SER A 24 -24.12 -10.47 7.14
N ILE A 25 -23.31 -9.58 6.53
CA ILE A 25 -23.33 -8.15 6.88
C ILE A 25 -24.73 -7.57 6.60
N ALA A 26 -25.30 -7.85 5.43
CA ALA A 26 -26.61 -7.30 5.04
C ALA A 26 -27.77 -7.75 5.95
N MET A 27 -27.62 -8.90 6.61
CA MET A 27 -28.60 -9.46 7.54
C MET A 27 -28.25 -9.20 9.02
N SER A 28 -27.15 -8.50 9.30
CA SER A 28 -26.60 -8.32 10.66
C SER A 28 -26.37 -9.65 11.40
N ASP A 29 -25.94 -10.70 10.67
CA ASP A 29 -25.59 -12.01 11.22
C ASP A 29 -24.09 -12.04 11.60
N GLU A 30 -23.78 -11.55 12.79
CA GLU A 30 -22.40 -11.41 13.30
C GLU A 30 -21.71 -12.77 13.51
N LYS A 31 -22.46 -13.87 13.60
CA LYS A 31 -21.91 -15.21 13.88
C LYS A 31 -21.06 -15.77 12.74
N ARG A 32 -21.10 -15.16 11.56
CA ARG A 32 -20.35 -15.59 10.38
C ARG A 32 -19.10 -14.75 10.09
N CYS A 33 -18.68 -13.93 11.05
CA CYS A 33 -17.40 -13.26 11.00
C CYS A 33 -16.31 -14.23 11.48
N ALA A 34 -15.39 -14.59 10.59
CA ALA A 34 -14.26 -15.47 10.90
C ALA A 34 -12.98 -14.64 11.01
N GLU A 35 -12.21 -14.88 12.07
CA GLU A 35 -10.83 -14.41 12.15
C GLU A 35 -9.96 -15.31 11.26
N VAL A 36 -9.24 -14.69 10.32
CA VAL A 36 -8.44 -15.42 9.31
C VAL A 36 -6.94 -15.20 9.49
N TRP A 37 -6.55 -14.16 10.23
CA TRP A 37 -5.16 -13.88 10.60
C TRP A 37 -5.11 -12.99 11.83
N ARG A 38 -4.05 -13.12 12.64
CA ARG A 38 -3.81 -12.31 13.83
C ARG A 38 -2.33 -12.06 14.06
N ASP A 39 -2.05 -10.89 14.59
CA ASP A 39 -0.76 -10.49 15.08
C ASP A 39 -0.92 -9.76 16.42
N ASN A 40 -0.13 -10.18 17.41
CA ASN A 40 -0.24 -9.67 18.77
C ASN A 40 0.64 -8.44 19.02
N GLU A 41 1.60 -8.17 18.13
CA GLU A 41 2.60 -7.12 18.31
C GLU A 41 2.22 -5.85 17.55
N ALA A 42 1.72 -6.01 16.33
CA ALA A 42 1.30 -4.92 15.47
C ALA A 42 -0.02 -5.25 14.78
N GLY A 43 -0.77 -4.21 14.47
CA GLY A 43 -2.01 -4.32 13.72
C GLY A 43 -1.76 -4.21 12.23
N VAL A 44 -2.79 -4.60 11.47
CA VAL A 44 -2.74 -4.46 10.01
C VAL A 44 -2.64 -2.97 9.68
N SER A 45 -1.56 -2.61 9.01
CA SER A 45 -1.30 -1.25 8.54
C SER A 45 -2.11 -0.95 7.27
N SER A 46 -2.00 0.29 6.78
CA SER A 46 -2.82 0.74 5.65
C SER A 46 -2.59 -0.12 4.40
N GLY A 47 -3.68 -0.46 3.70
CA GLY A 47 -3.63 -0.97 2.33
C GLY A 47 -3.61 -2.49 2.19
N ILE A 48 -4.72 -3.16 2.54
CA ILE A 48 -4.96 -4.54 2.11
C ILE A 48 -5.01 -4.55 0.58
N VAL A 49 -4.16 -5.37 -0.04
CA VAL A 49 -4.14 -5.58 -1.50
C VAL A 49 -4.67 -6.97 -1.80
N LEU A 50 -5.41 -7.09 -2.90
CA LEU A 50 -5.91 -8.36 -3.41
C LEU A 50 -5.24 -8.63 -4.76
N ALA A 51 -4.57 -9.77 -4.87
CA ALA A 51 -3.93 -10.23 -6.09
C ALA A 51 -3.77 -11.75 -6.03
N ASP A 52 -3.83 -12.44 -7.17
CA ASP A 52 -3.57 -13.88 -7.21
C ASP A 52 -2.07 -14.13 -7.04
N MET A 53 -1.66 -14.64 -5.88
CA MET A 53 -0.25 -14.80 -5.49
C MET A 53 0.26 -16.23 -5.71
N ASN A 54 -0.61 -17.14 -6.16
CA ASN A 54 -0.29 -18.55 -6.32
C ASN A 54 -0.77 -19.14 -7.67
N ASN A 55 -1.41 -18.32 -8.51
CA ASN A 55 -1.94 -18.62 -9.83
C ASN A 55 -3.05 -19.69 -9.83
N ASP A 56 -3.87 -19.74 -8.77
CA ASP A 56 -5.06 -20.60 -8.69
C ASP A 56 -6.32 -19.96 -9.27
N GLY A 57 -6.23 -18.70 -9.73
CA GLY A 57 -7.32 -17.93 -10.30
C GLY A 57 -8.23 -17.26 -9.26
N MET A 58 -7.88 -17.31 -7.98
CA MET A 58 -8.54 -16.59 -6.89
C MET A 58 -7.63 -15.49 -6.34
N GLU A 59 -8.18 -14.32 -6.02
CA GLU A 59 -7.37 -13.28 -5.39
C GLU A 59 -7.00 -13.66 -3.95
N ASP A 60 -5.70 -13.66 -3.67
CA ASP A 60 -5.12 -13.79 -2.35
C ASP A 60 -5.05 -12.43 -1.64
N ILE A 61 -4.81 -12.47 -0.33
CA ILE A 61 -4.84 -11.29 0.54
C ILE A 61 -3.41 -10.94 0.95
N ILE A 62 -2.98 -9.75 0.55
CA ILE A 62 -1.69 -9.18 0.93
C ILE A 62 -1.94 -8.15 2.02
N ILE A 63 -1.29 -8.35 3.16
CA ILE A 63 -1.37 -7.45 4.31
C ILE A 63 0.02 -7.06 4.79
N THR A 64 0.07 -5.90 5.42
CA THR A 64 1.25 -5.37 6.09
C THR A 64 0.93 -5.18 7.57
N SER A 65 1.86 -5.52 8.46
CA SER A 65 1.70 -5.38 9.91
C SER A 65 3.03 -5.05 10.58
N GLY A 66 3.16 -3.84 11.13
CA GLY A 66 4.47 -3.34 11.58
C GLY A 66 5.47 -3.34 10.42
N SER A 67 6.54 -4.13 10.51
CA SER A 67 7.53 -4.35 9.45
C SER A 67 7.30 -5.60 8.59
N ARG A 68 6.23 -6.36 8.87
CA ARG A 68 5.90 -7.61 8.19
C ARG A 68 5.08 -7.38 6.94
N LEU A 69 5.37 -8.16 5.91
CA LEU A 69 4.54 -8.33 4.73
C LEU A 69 4.11 -9.80 4.65
N SER A 70 2.83 -10.06 4.47
CA SER A 70 2.28 -11.42 4.42
C SER A 70 1.33 -11.57 3.25
N ALA A 71 1.40 -12.72 2.58
CA ALA A 71 0.40 -13.17 1.62
C ALA A 71 -0.37 -14.35 2.21
N ILE A 72 -1.69 -14.29 2.11
CA ILE A 72 -2.64 -15.26 2.67
C ILE A 72 -3.53 -15.74 1.53
N ASN A 73 -3.64 -17.06 1.36
CA ASN A 73 -4.43 -17.64 0.30
C ASN A 73 -5.92 -17.25 0.42
N GLY A 74 -6.52 -16.77 -0.66
CA GLY A 74 -7.90 -16.27 -0.68
C GLY A 74 -8.96 -17.35 -0.57
N SER A 75 -8.64 -18.59 -0.96
CA SER A 75 -9.56 -19.73 -0.98
C SER A 75 -9.71 -20.40 0.38
N ASN A 76 -8.64 -20.45 1.17
CA ASN A 76 -8.60 -21.21 2.43
C ASN A 76 -7.97 -20.48 3.62
N PHE A 77 -7.53 -19.23 3.42
CA PHE A 77 -6.86 -18.40 4.43
C PHE A 77 -5.55 -18.96 5.01
N ALA A 78 -4.93 -19.93 4.33
CA ALA A 78 -3.61 -20.40 4.70
C ALA A 78 -2.55 -19.34 4.40
N LEU A 79 -1.57 -19.18 5.29
CA LEU A 79 -0.42 -18.32 5.03
C LEU A 79 0.40 -18.90 3.87
N LEU A 80 0.59 -18.11 2.80
CA LEU A 80 1.45 -18.48 1.68
C LEU A 80 2.92 -18.22 2.03
N TRP A 81 3.20 -16.99 2.45
CA TRP A 81 4.51 -16.59 2.94
C TRP A 81 4.38 -15.36 3.85
N ASN A 82 5.37 -15.19 4.72
CA ASN A 82 5.46 -14.06 5.65
C ASN A 82 6.94 -13.69 5.80
N ILE A 83 7.23 -12.45 5.48
CA ILE A 83 8.57 -11.89 5.59
C ILE A 83 8.57 -10.76 6.61
N SER A 84 9.59 -10.73 7.45
CA SER A 84 9.94 -9.56 8.22
C SER A 84 11.24 -9.01 7.66
N SER A 85 11.34 -7.69 7.58
CA SER A 85 12.54 -6.99 7.06
C SER A 85 13.74 -7.00 8.01
N ASN A 86 13.81 -8.00 8.90
CA ASN A 86 14.90 -8.22 9.85
C ASN A 86 16.03 -9.06 9.23
N ARG A 87 16.15 -9.05 7.90
CA ARG A 87 17.22 -9.73 7.17
C ARG A 87 18.40 -8.79 7.03
N GLU A 88 19.13 -8.68 8.14
CA GLU A 88 20.58 -8.66 8.24
C GLU A 88 20.98 -8.13 9.63
N VAL A 89 22.17 -8.53 10.06
CA VAL A 89 22.78 -8.23 11.37
C VAL A 89 23.07 -6.71 11.55
N ASP A 90 22.85 -5.89 10.51
CA ASP A 90 23.15 -4.46 10.44
C ASP A 90 21.92 -3.51 10.55
N ASP A 91 20.71 -4.01 10.79
CA ASP A 91 19.49 -3.19 10.88
C ASP A 91 18.88 -3.18 12.29
N GLU A 92 19.60 -2.60 13.26
CA GLU A 92 19.15 -2.42 14.66
C GLU A 92 17.95 -1.47 14.81
N LEU A 93 17.59 -0.73 13.77
CA LEU A 93 16.58 0.32 13.83
C LEU A 93 15.16 -0.24 13.54
N PRO A 94 14.14 0.19 14.31
CA PRO A 94 12.76 -0.23 14.03
C PRO A 94 12.30 0.22 12.64
N LYS A 95 11.47 -0.62 12.00
CA LYS A 95 10.91 -0.38 10.68
C LYS A 95 9.39 -0.50 10.71
N GLN A 96 8.71 0.26 9.87
CA GLN A 96 7.25 0.21 9.73
C GLN A 96 6.84 0.36 8.26
N ILE A 97 5.85 -0.40 7.84
CA ILE A 97 5.16 -0.22 6.56
C ILE A 97 3.85 0.51 6.87
N LEU A 98 3.78 1.79 6.51
CA LEU A 98 2.57 2.61 6.71
C LEU A 98 1.72 2.78 5.44
N ILE A 99 2.28 2.43 4.30
CA ILE A 99 1.66 2.57 2.99
C ILE A 99 1.42 1.16 2.42
N GLY A 100 0.27 0.97 1.79
CA GLY A 100 -0.06 -0.31 1.16
C GLY A 100 0.94 -0.68 0.06
N PRO A 101 1.20 -1.99 -0.13
CA PRO A 101 2.01 -2.49 -1.23
C PRO A 101 1.45 -2.02 -2.58
N THR A 102 2.31 -1.82 -3.56
CA THR A 102 1.89 -1.57 -4.95
C THR A 102 2.16 -2.83 -5.78
N PRO A 103 1.13 -3.54 -6.26
CA PRO A 103 1.30 -4.76 -7.04
C PRO A 103 1.63 -4.46 -8.52
N ALA A 104 2.58 -5.19 -9.11
CA ALA A 104 2.89 -5.15 -10.55
C ALA A 104 3.55 -6.46 -11.02
N TYR A 105 3.41 -6.82 -12.29
CA TYR A 105 4.23 -7.89 -12.87
C TYR A 105 5.61 -7.36 -13.23
N PHE A 106 6.50 -7.28 -12.23
CA PHE A 106 7.78 -6.59 -12.33
C PHE A 106 8.87 -7.46 -12.95
N ASP A 107 8.87 -8.77 -12.66
CA ASP A 107 9.83 -9.73 -13.23
C ASP A 107 9.17 -10.72 -14.22
N ASP A 108 9.99 -11.62 -14.79
CA ASP A 108 9.58 -12.53 -15.87
C ASP A 108 8.67 -13.70 -15.42
N ASP A 109 7.89 -13.51 -14.35
CA ASP A 109 6.90 -14.48 -13.89
C ASP A 109 5.44 -14.00 -13.97
N SER A 110 4.52 -14.87 -13.56
CA SER A 110 3.07 -14.67 -13.66
C SER A 110 2.41 -14.35 -12.33
N ILE A 111 3.18 -14.01 -11.30
CA ILE A 111 2.74 -13.70 -9.95
C ILE A 111 3.13 -12.23 -9.68
N PRO A 112 2.19 -11.35 -9.31
CA PRO A 112 2.51 -9.96 -9.08
C PRO A 112 3.54 -9.76 -7.95
N ASP A 113 4.54 -8.93 -8.22
CA ASP A 113 5.52 -8.43 -7.26
C ASP A 113 5.01 -7.16 -6.58
N LEU A 114 5.65 -6.80 -5.46
CA LEU A 114 5.15 -5.76 -4.57
C LEU A 114 6.22 -4.70 -4.31
N LEU A 115 5.96 -3.45 -4.70
CA LEU A 115 6.76 -2.32 -4.23
C LEU A 115 6.38 -1.99 -2.79
N ILE A 116 7.38 -1.99 -1.91
CA ILE A 116 7.24 -1.76 -0.47
C ILE A 116 8.06 -0.55 -0.05
N ASN A 117 7.48 0.28 0.83
CA ASN A 117 8.18 1.38 1.47
C ASN A 117 8.22 1.15 2.99
N HIS A 118 9.43 0.94 3.53
CA HIS A 118 9.68 0.98 4.96
C HIS A 118 10.05 2.38 5.39
N LEU A 119 9.44 2.85 6.49
CA LEU A 119 9.93 3.97 7.26
C LEU A 119 10.83 3.43 8.37
N VAL A 120 12.05 3.95 8.46
CA VAL A 120 13.06 3.47 9.42
C VAL A 120 13.25 4.51 10.51
N GLY A 121 13.00 4.11 11.75
CA GLY A 121 13.08 4.96 12.93
C GLY A 121 12.14 4.48 14.04
N PRO A 122 12.13 5.16 15.20
CA PRO A 122 11.42 4.67 16.38
C PRO A 122 9.92 4.44 16.16
N SER A 123 9.20 5.48 15.74
CA SER A 123 7.77 5.49 15.48
C SER A 123 7.35 6.86 14.99
N PHE A 124 6.13 6.99 14.47
CA PHE A 124 5.53 8.29 14.18
C PHE A 124 5.61 9.24 15.39
N PRO A 125 5.99 10.52 15.20
CA PRO A 125 6.29 11.22 13.93
C PRO A 125 7.80 11.26 13.59
N LEU A 126 8.62 10.37 14.14
CA LEU A 126 10.08 10.38 13.98
C LEU A 126 10.56 9.16 13.19
N TYR A 127 10.89 9.41 11.93
CA TYR A 127 11.61 8.47 11.09
C TYR A 127 12.86 9.15 10.53
N PHE A 128 13.93 8.37 10.43
CA PHE A 128 15.24 8.88 10.04
C PHE A 128 15.42 8.94 8.52
N PHE A 129 14.90 7.93 7.83
CA PHE A 129 14.95 7.74 6.39
C PHE A 129 13.90 6.69 5.98
N SER A 130 13.71 6.50 4.67
CA SER A 130 12.87 5.44 4.11
C SER A 130 13.68 4.47 3.26
N GLN A 131 13.25 3.21 3.20
CA GLN A 131 13.80 2.15 2.35
C GLN A 131 12.69 1.66 1.41
N THR A 132 12.84 1.90 0.11
CA THR A 132 11.92 1.38 -0.92
C THR A 132 12.56 0.21 -1.65
N TRP A 133 11.84 -0.90 -1.79
CA TRP A 133 12.34 -2.12 -2.39
C TRP A 133 11.19 -2.91 -3.05
N VAL A 134 11.54 -3.93 -3.84
CA VAL A 134 10.56 -4.79 -4.53
C VAL A 134 10.63 -6.18 -3.92
N ALA A 135 9.49 -6.65 -3.40
CA ALA A 135 9.32 -8.00 -2.89
C ALA A 135 8.76 -8.89 -4.00
N GLY A 136 9.42 -10.03 -4.25
CA GLY A 136 9.00 -11.01 -5.24
C GLY A 136 7.69 -11.68 -4.83
N GLY A 137 6.74 -11.80 -5.74
CA GLY A 137 5.39 -12.30 -5.43
C GLY A 137 5.36 -13.77 -4.95
N LYS A 138 6.27 -14.61 -5.46
CA LYS A 138 6.34 -16.04 -5.14
C LYS A 138 6.62 -16.35 -3.67
N ASN A 139 7.45 -15.55 -3.02
CA ASN A 139 8.02 -15.89 -1.71
C ASN A 139 8.34 -14.68 -0.83
N GLY A 140 8.14 -13.46 -1.33
CA GLY A 140 8.48 -12.22 -0.64
C GLY A 140 9.97 -11.86 -0.66
N GLU A 141 10.83 -12.63 -1.34
CA GLU A 141 12.27 -12.36 -1.41
C GLU A 141 12.54 -11.04 -2.15
N PRO A 142 13.56 -10.26 -1.74
CA PRO A 142 13.89 -9.01 -2.43
C PRO A 142 14.39 -9.29 -3.86
N LEU A 143 13.85 -8.53 -4.83
CA LEU A 143 14.28 -8.59 -6.24
C LEU A 143 15.36 -7.55 -6.59
N LEU A 144 15.61 -6.59 -5.69
CA LEU A 144 16.68 -5.61 -5.85
C LEU A 144 17.87 -6.00 -4.98
N ASP A 145 19.09 -5.78 -5.49
CA ASP A 145 20.33 -6.00 -4.72
C ASP A 145 20.34 -5.17 -3.43
N GLU A 146 19.84 -3.93 -3.49
CA GLU A 146 19.82 -2.98 -2.38
C GLU A 146 18.53 -2.14 -2.39
N PRO A 147 17.98 -1.78 -1.22
CA PRO A 147 16.84 -0.88 -1.14
C PRO A 147 17.23 0.55 -1.55
N MET A 148 16.31 1.24 -2.18
CA MET A 148 16.42 2.66 -2.52
C MET A 148 16.15 3.51 -1.29
N ILE A 149 17.08 4.40 -0.96
CA ILE A 149 17.03 5.19 0.28
C ILE A 149 16.44 6.58 0.02
N GLY A 150 15.38 6.92 0.76
CA GLY A 150 14.78 8.25 0.82
C GLY A 150 15.14 8.99 2.11
N ALA A 151 15.20 10.32 2.05
CA ALA A 151 15.63 11.17 3.16
C ALA A 151 14.60 11.33 4.30
N GLY A 152 13.38 10.84 4.12
CA GLY A 152 12.31 10.92 5.09
C GLY A 152 11.06 10.22 4.58
N ASP A 153 9.92 10.61 5.17
CA ASP A 153 8.65 9.94 4.93
C ASP A 153 8.04 10.32 3.59
N ILE A 154 7.39 9.33 2.99
CA ILE A 154 6.45 9.48 1.90
C ILE A 154 5.15 8.83 2.35
N THR A 155 4.02 9.44 2.05
CA THR A 155 2.69 8.95 2.44
C THR A 155 1.81 8.63 1.24
N ALA A 156 2.40 8.59 0.05
CA ALA A 156 1.72 8.24 -1.19
C ALA A 156 2.11 6.81 -1.62
N PRO A 157 1.15 5.93 -1.93
CA PRO A 157 1.45 4.65 -2.56
C PRO A 157 2.05 4.84 -3.96
N GLY A 158 2.73 3.82 -4.45
CA GLY A 158 3.15 3.75 -5.83
C GLY A 158 1.96 3.61 -6.76
N ILE A 159 2.24 3.74 -8.06
CA ILE A 159 1.30 3.50 -9.14
C ILE A 159 1.95 2.50 -10.09
N THR A 160 1.18 1.48 -10.50
CA THR A 160 1.62 0.54 -11.52
C THR A 160 1.21 1.04 -12.90
N VAL A 161 2.16 1.04 -13.82
CA VAL A 161 1.91 1.24 -15.26
C VAL A 161 2.17 -0.08 -15.94
N SER A 162 1.13 -0.68 -16.51
CA SER A 162 1.28 -1.95 -17.22
C SER A 162 1.82 -1.72 -18.63
N PHE A 163 2.78 -2.55 -19.03
CA PHE A 163 3.37 -2.54 -20.37
C PHE A 163 3.22 -3.91 -21.02
N ASN A 164 3.24 -3.91 -22.36
CA ASN A 164 3.16 -5.16 -23.11
C ASN A 164 4.38 -6.06 -22.85
N GLY A 165 4.12 -7.37 -22.74
CA GLY A 165 5.12 -8.39 -22.45
C GLY A 165 5.14 -8.77 -20.97
N VAL A 166 5.60 -9.98 -20.68
CA VAL A 166 5.74 -10.49 -19.31
C VAL A 166 6.84 -9.70 -18.59
N GLY A 167 6.62 -9.35 -17.32
CA GLY A 167 7.61 -8.65 -16.50
C GLY A 167 7.93 -7.22 -16.90
N ASN A 168 7.10 -6.57 -17.70
CA ASN A 168 7.40 -5.22 -18.17
C ASN A 168 6.68 -4.12 -17.41
N ASP A 169 5.84 -4.46 -16.42
CA ASP A 169 5.16 -3.45 -15.64
C ASP A 169 6.18 -2.57 -14.90
N MET A 170 5.80 -1.31 -14.73
CA MET A 170 6.66 -0.28 -14.18
C MET A 170 6.01 0.35 -12.96
N TYR A 171 6.79 0.50 -11.89
CA TYR A 171 6.40 1.28 -10.74
C TYR A 171 6.69 2.76 -10.98
N LEU A 172 5.69 3.61 -10.77
CA LEU A 172 5.86 5.03 -10.51
C LEU A 172 5.77 5.27 -9.01
N PHE A 173 6.81 5.82 -8.40
CA PHE A 173 6.85 5.97 -6.95
C PHE A 173 7.72 7.15 -6.53
N TRP A 174 7.40 7.70 -5.37
CA TRP A 174 8.07 8.86 -4.84
C TRP A 174 9.30 8.44 -4.03
N ILE A 175 10.36 9.26 -4.06
CA ILE A 175 11.49 9.23 -3.12
C ILE A 175 11.77 10.67 -2.69
N THR A 176 12.07 10.88 -1.40
CA THR A 176 12.57 12.16 -0.89
C THR A 176 14.10 12.19 -0.89
N SER A 177 14.70 13.35 -1.18
CA SER A 177 16.15 13.51 -1.21
C SER A 177 16.58 14.82 -0.55
N CYS A 178 17.66 14.77 0.23
CA CYS A 178 18.36 15.97 0.71
C CYS A 178 19.59 16.31 -0.16
N ASN A 179 19.81 15.60 -1.27
CA ASN A 179 21.03 15.68 -2.08
C ASN A 179 22.31 15.52 -1.23
N ASN A 180 22.35 14.45 -0.42
CA ASN A 180 23.46 14.09 0.46
C ASN A 180 23.82 12.61 0.29
N HIS A 181 24.98 12.22 0.84
CA HIS A 181 25.40 10.83 0.91
C HIS A 181 24.41 10.00 1.74
N VAL A 182 24.08 8.80 1.25
CA VAL A 182 23.14 7.87 1.86
C VAL A 182 23.48 7.57 3.32
N GLN A 183 24.76 7.43 3.65
CA GLN A 183 25.23 7.16 5.01
C GLN A 183 24.84 8.28 5.99
N LEU A 184 24.83 9.55 5.55
CA LEU A 184 24.42 10.68 6.39
C LEU A 184 22.91 10.70 6.61
N LEU A 185 22.12 10.24 5.63
CA LEU A 185 20.67 10.14 5.78
C LEU A 185 20.29 9.11 6.86
N LYS A 186 21.03 8.00 6.91
CA LYS A 186 20.83 6.90 7.88
C LYS A 186 21.15 7.29 9.33
N THR A 187 21.85 8.39 9.58
CA THR A 187 22.25 8.81 10.93
C THR A 187 21.02 9.17 11.81
N PRO A 188 20.82 8.50 12.95
CA PRO A 188 19.73 8.82 13.89
C PRO A 188 19.77 10.28 14.37
N PHE A 189 18.59 10.84 14.64
CA PHE A 189 18.45 12.19 15.21
C PHE A 189 17.27 12.26 16.18
N ILE A 190 17.18 13.36 16.91
CA ILE A 190 16.03 13.66 17.78
C ILE A 190 15.40 14.98 17.36
N LEU A 191 14.08 15.08 17.52
CA LEU A 191 13.37 16.35 17.38
C LEU A 191 13.50 17.17 18.67
N ALA A 192 13.52 18.49 18.54
CA ALA A 192 13.68 19.40 19.67
C ALA A 192 12.62 19.14 20.76
N GLN A 193 13.07 19.09 22.02
CA GLN A 193 12.17 18.94 23.17
C GLN A 193 11.21 20.14 23.24
N GLY A 194 9.94 19.87 23.52
CA GLY A 194 8.88 20.89 23.57
C GLY A 194 8.20 21.21 22.23
N SER A 195 8.68 20.69 21.10
CA SER A 195 7.98 20.80 19.81
C SER A 195 6.62 20.09 19.84
N THR A 196 5.61 20.75 19.26
CA THR A 196 4.25 20.22 19.08
C THR A 196 4.19 19.13 18.00
N MET A 197 3.15 18.30 18.02
CA MET A 197 2.96 17.27 16.98
C MET A 197 2.91 17.87 15.57
N HIS A 198 2.23 19.01 15.41
CA HIS A 198 2.14 19.70 14.13
C HIS A 198 3.50 20.16 13.61
N GLU A 199 4.34 20.75 14.48
CA GLU A 199 5.70 21.14 14.11
C GLU A 199 6.53 19.93 13.71
N ARG A 200 6.45 18.83 14.47
CA ARG A 200 7.20 17.60 14.18
C ARG A 200 6.86 17.01 12.81
N THR A 201 5.58 16.97 12.45
CA THR A 201 5.12 16.36 11.19
C THR A 201 5.30 17.25 9.96
N HIS A 202 5.43 18.56 10.12
CA HIS A 202 5.58 19.53 9.01
C HIS A 202 7.00 20.11 8.90
N THR A 203 7.97 19.51 9.59
CA THR A 203 9.35 19.97 9.58
C THR A 203 10.08 19.52 8.31
N ASP A 204 10.79 20.44 7.66
CA ASP A 204 11.79 20.09 6.63
C ASP A 204 13.05 19.51 7.31
N LEU A 205 13.11 18.18 7.38
CA LEU A 205 14.22 17.45 7.98
C LEU A 205 15.55 17.68 7.24
N CYS A 206 15.53 17.91 5.93
CA CYS A 206 16.74 18.21 5.17
C CYS A 206 17.33 19.55 5.60
N LYS A 207 16.46 20.54 5.82
CA LYS A 207 16.87 21.88 6.23
C LYS A 207 17.44 21.85 7.64
N LEU A 208 16.78 21.17 8.57
CA LEU A 208 17.25 21.10 9.96
C LEU A 208 18.54 20.28 10.11
N ARG A 209 18.66 19.15 9.41
CA ARG A 209 19.79 18.23 9.61
C ARG A 209 21.01 18.61 8.81
N PHE A 210 20.82 19.17 7.61
CA PHE A 210 21.91 19.30 6.64
C PHE A 210 22.00 20.69 6.00
N ASN A 211 21.15 21.63 6.40
CA ASN A 211 21.03 22.95 5.74
C ASN A 211 20.84 22.81 4.22
N LYS A 212 20.03 21.82 3.81
CA LYS A 212 19.63 21.54 2.42
C LYS A 212 18.12 21.63 2.30
N THR A 213 17.60 21.86 1.12
CA THR A 213 16.15 21.81 0.88
C THR A 213 15.72 20.37 0.61
N LEU A 214 14.59 19.95 1.18
CA LEU A 214 13.96 18.68 0.82
C LEU A 214 13.49 18.71 -0.63
N GLU A 215 13.94 17.75 -1.42
CA GLU A 215 13.48 17.51 -2.78
C GLU A 215 12.60 16.26 -2.83
N THR A 216 11.53 16.30 -3.61
CA THR A 216 10.65 15.14 -3.87
C THR A 216 10.85 14.74 -5.32
N HIS A 217 11.18 13.47 -5.54
CA HIS A 217 11.44 12.90 -6.85
C HIS A 217 10.39 11.82 -7.16
N LEU A 218 9.89 11.79 -8.39
CA LEU A 218 9.08 10.68 -8.91
C LEU A 218 9.97 9.85 -9.81
N TYR A 219 10.14 8.58 -9.48
CA TYR A 219 10.89 7.61 -10.27
C TYR A 219 9.98 6.63 -10.99
N ALA A 220 10.46 6.16 -12.12
CA ALA A 220 9.90 5.08 -12.90
C ALA A 220 10.88 3.89 -12.89
N LEU A 221 10.46 2.73 -12.36
CA LEU A 221 11.31 1.55 -12.22
C LEU A 221 10.64 0.31 -12.80
N ASN A 222 11.36 -0.40 -13.66
CA ASN A 222 11.06 -1.77 -14.10
C ASN A 222 12.34 -2.62 -13.98
N GLN A 223 12.25 -3.93 -14.20
CA GLN A 223 13.41 -4.83 -14.09
C GLN A 223 14.58 -4.50 -15.04
N HIS A 224 14.32 -3.76 -16.14
CA HIS A 224 15.33 -3.43 -17.15
C HIS A 224 16.08 -2.12 -16.85
N ILE A 225 15.67 -1.37 -15.82
CA ILE A 225 16.28 -0.10 -15.43
C ILE A 225 16.90 -0.27 -14.05
N LYS A 226 18.18 0.08 -13.92
CA LYS A 226 18.88 0.02 -12.62
C LYS A 226 18.20 0.95 -11.60
N PRO A 227 18.03 0.51 -10.33
CA PRO A 227 17.58 1.37 -9.25
C PRO A 227 18.42 2.66 -9.13
N PRO A 228 17.80 3.82 -8.83
CA PRO A 228 16.40 3.99 -8.42
C PRO A 228 15.38 4.05 -9.57
N GLY A 229 15.81 3.84 -10.82
CA GLY A 229 14.96 3.98 -11.99
C GLY A 229 15.22 5.27 -12.78
N LEU A 230 14.32 5.57 -13.70
CA LEU A 230 14.31 6.81 -14.48
C LEU A 230 13.64 7.94 -13.68
N LEU A 231 14.32 9.06 -13.51
CA LEU A 231 13.73 10.25 -12.88
C LEU A 231 12.70 10.89 -13.82
N ILE A 232 11.43 10.87 -13.43
CA ILE A 232 10.31 11.45 -14.20
C ILE A 232 10.05 12.90 -13.76
N TYR A 233 10.14 13.17 -12.46
CA TYR A 233 9.89 14.49 -11.90
C TYR A 233 10.80 14.78 -10.72
N SER A 234 11.17 16.05 -10.56
CA SER A 234 11.87 16.58 -9.40
C SER A 234 11.30 17.94 -9.02
N SER A 235 10.86 18.08 -7.76
CA SER A 235 10.30 19.33 -7.24
C SER A 235 11.25 20.52 -7.34
N LYS A 236 12.56 20.28 -7.31
CA LYS A 236 13.56 21.32 -7.52
C LYS A 236 13.57 21.87 -8.94
N SER A 237 13.51 20.98 -9.93
CA SER A 237 13.50 21.38 -11.35
C SER A 237 12.20 22.05 -11.77
N HIS A 238 11.09 21.73 -11.09
CA HIS A 238 9.76 22.26 -11.40
C HIS A 238 9.34 23.41 -10.47
N TRP A 239 10.18 23.78 -9.51
CA TRP A 239 9.87 24.80 -8.50
C TRP A 239 9.36 26.10 -9.11
N ASP A 240 10.09 26.64 -10.08
CA ASP A 240 9.78 27.91 -10.72
C ASP A 240 8.47 27.85 -11.50
N VAL A 241 8.09 26.67 -12.03
CA VAL A 241 6.83 26.47 -12.77
C VAL A 241 5.66 26.35 -11.80
N GLU A 242 5.80 25.55 -10.75
CA GLU A 242 4.75 25.28 -9.76
C GLU A 242 4.41 26.49 -8.90
N HIS A 243 5.41 27.32 -8.59
CA HIS A 243 5.26 28.52 -7.77
C HIS A 243 5.19 29.79 -8.62
N ASN A 244 4.99 29.63 -9.93
CA ASN A 244 4.80 30.77 -10.82
C ASN A 244 3.41 31.38 -10.62
N ASN A 245 3.33 32.38 -9.74
CA ASN A 245 2.09 33.14 -9.52
C ASN A 245 1.77 34.14 -10.64
N THR A 246 2.53 34.17 -11.75
CA THR A 246 2.27 35.13 -12.85
C THR A 246 1.04 34.80 -13.68
N PHE A 247 0.49 33.59 -13.57
CA PHE A 247 -0.88 33.35 -13.99
C PHE A 247 -1.75 33.48 -12.74
N PRO A 248 -2.52 34.59 -12.59
CA PRO A 248 -3.75 34.45 -11.82
C PRO A 248 -4.43 33.24 -12.44
N PHE A 249 -4.90 32.29 -11.64
CA PHE A 249 -5.99 31.44 -12.10
C PHE A 249 -7.07 32.43 -12.58
N GLU A 250 -7.12 32.72 -13.88
CA GLU A 250 -8.24 33.38 -14.51
C GLU A 250 -9.40 32.59 -13.97
N ASN A 251 -10.18 33.25 -13.10
CA ASN A 251 -11.28 32.67 -12.35
C ASN A 251 -11.75 31.45 -13.10
N ILE A 252 -11.39 30.23 -12.65
CA ILE A 252 -12.06 29.03 -13.12
C ILE A 252 -13.50 29.41 -12.87
N LYS A 253 -14.19 29.81 -13.94
CA LYS A 253 -15.52 30.42 -13.84
C LYS A 253 -16.22 29.42 -12.99
N LYS A 254 -16.59 29.80 -11.75
CA LYS A 254 -17.32 28.96 -10.81
C LYS A 254 -18.28 28.23 -11.70
N GLU A 255 -18.00 26.95 -12.01
CA GLU A 255 -18.80 26.22 -12.97
C GLU A 255 -20.20 26.47 -12.47
N ASN A 256 -21.01 27.19 -13.26
CA ASN A 256 -22.32 27.67 -12.85
C ASN A 256 -22.89 26.51 -12.09
N LYS A 257 -23.03 26.62 -10.75
CA LYS A 257 -23.40 25.51 -9.89
C LYS A 257 -24.54 24.88 -10.64
N VAL A 258 -24.30 23.76 -11.31
CA VAL A 258 -25.37 23.16 -12.07
C VAL A 258 -26.26 22.79 -10.92
N ASN A 259 -27.38 23.49 -10.80
CA ASN A 259 -28.46 23.11 -9.93
C ASN A 259 -28.92 21.79 -10.53
N ARG A 260 -28.14 20.72 -10.30
CA ARG A 260 -28.59 19.36 -10.27
C ARG A 260 -29.55 19.38 -9.11
N LYS A 261 -30.77 19.86 -9.39
CA LYS A 261 -31.95 19.43 -8.65
C LYS A 261 -31.81 17.92 -8.72
N TRP A 262 -31.45 17.32 -7.59
CA TRP A 262 -31.63 15.90 -7.39
C TRP A 262 -33.00 15.59 -7.95
N SER A 263 -33.03 14.73 -8.97
CA SER A 263 -34.27 14.34 -9.59
C SER A 263 -35.16 13.80 -8.47
N LYS A 264 -36.20 14.54 -8.11
CA LYS A 264 -37.22 14.08 -7.16
C LYS A 264 -38.04 12.91 -7.73
N THR A 265 -37.71 12.42 -8.92
CA THR A 265 -38.20 11.13 -9.38
C THR A 265 -37.31 10.03 -8.82
N ASN A 266 -37.55 9.70 -7.55
CA ASN A 266 -37.47 8.32 -7.10
C ASN A 266 -38.46 7.49 -7.93
N LYS A 267 -38.05 7.12 -9.15
CA LYS A 267 -38.57 5.93 -9.82
C LYS A 267 -37.65 4.76 -9.48
N PHE A 268 -37.39 4.55 -8.18
CA PHE A 268 -37.30 3.18 -7.71
C PHE A 268 -38.67 2.58 -7.98
N ASN A 269 -38.74 1.74 -9.00
CA ASN A 269 -39.91 0.95 -9.31
C ASN A 269 -40.42 0.32 -8.02
N LYS A 270 -41.58 0.79 -7.54
CA LYS A 270 -42.48 0.00 -6.70
C LYS A 270 -43.09 -1.11 -7.57
N ASN A 271 -42.24 -1.93 -8.19
CA ASN A 271 -42.68 -3.24 -8.61
C ASN A 271 -42.67 -4.06 -7.33
N LYS A 272 -43.87 -4.29 -6.80
CA LYS A 272 -44.11 -5.35 -5.81
C LYS A 272 -43.30 -6.56 -6.25
N ILE A 273 -42.27 -6.91 -5.49
CA ILE A 273 -41.56 -8.16 -5.64
C ILE A 273 -42.63 -9.24 -5.49
N LYS A 274 -43.04 -9.83 -6.62
CA LYS A 274 -43.77 -11.09 -6.59
C LYS A 274 -42.78 -12.10 -6.01
N PRO A 275 -43.18 -12.93 -5.03
CA PRO A 275 -42.30 -13.99 -4.57
C PRO A 275 -42.16 -14.96 -5.74
N GLN A 276 -40.99 -14.99 -6.36
CA GLN A 276 -40.73 -15.91 -7.45
C GLN A 276 -39.44 -16.69 -7.19
N GLN A 277 -39.70 -17.94 -6.81
CA GLN A 277 -38.95 -19.16 -7.07
C GLN A 277 -37.47 -19.17 -6.69
N ASP A 278 -37.23 -19.88 -5.59
CA ASP A 278 -36.09 -20.75 -5.30
C ASP A 278 -34.96 -20.72 -6.36
N VAL A 279 -33.92 -19.91 -6.08
CA VAL A 279 -32.73 -19.75 -6.93
C VAL A 279 -31.64 -20.74 -6.50
N SER A 280 -32.01 -21.85 -5.85
CA SER A 280 -31.11 -22.91 -5.40
C SER A 280 -30.36 -23.64 -6.53
N ASN A 281 -30.71 -23.39 -7.80
CA ASN A 281 -30.10 -24.04 -8.96
C ASN A 281 -28.96 -23.27 -9.65
N TYR A 282 -28.54 -22.09 -9.16
CA TYR A 282 -27.46 -21.31 -9.81
C TYR A 282 -26.05 -21.46 -9.20
N PHE A 283 -25.90 -22.25 -8.13
CA PHE A 283 -24.59 -22.54 -7.54
C PHE A 283 -24.45 -24.04 -7.24
N THR A 284 -24.20 -24.83 -8.28
CA THR A 284 -23.66 -26.19 -8.10
C THR A 284 -22.15 -26.10 -8.11
N TYR A 285 -21.54 -26.15 -6.92
CA TYR A 285 -20.13 -26.53 -6.78
C TYR A 285 -20.00 -28.00 -7.23
N PRO A 286 -18.93 -28.39 -7.94
CA PRO A 286 -18.72 -29.78 -8.30
C PRO A 286 -18.49 -30.61 -7.03
N GLN A 287 -19.43 -31.51 -6.73
CA GLN A 287 -19.27 -32.52 -5.70
C GLN A 287 -18.22 -33.55 -6.13
N GLU A 288 -17.43 -33.97 -5.15
CA GLU A 288 -16.42 -35.02 -5.20
C GLU A 288 -16.89 -36.26 -5.99
N ARG A 289 -16.07 -36.69 -6.96
CA ARG A 289 -16.15 -38.06 -7.48
C ARG A 289 -15.43 -38.98 -6.50
N SER A 290 -16.22 -39.67 -5.69
CA SER A 290 -15.79 -40.91 -5.04
C SER A 290 -15.45 -41.96 -6.10
N LEU A 291 -14.20 -42.42 -6.07
CA LEU A 291 -13.71 -43.56 -6.81
C LEU A 291 -14.27 -44.85 -6.18
N LEU A 292 -15.01 -45.62 -6.98
CA LEU A 292 -15.27 -47.03 -6.75
C LEU A 292 -14.10 -47.84 -7.34
N VAL A 293 -13.26 -48.42 -6.48
CA VAL A 293 -12.87 -49.85 -6.47
C VAL A 293 -12.57 -50.21 -5.02
#